data_AF-A0A1Z5K625-F1
#
_entry.id   AF-A0A1Z5K625-F1
#
_cell.length_a   1.000
_cell.length_b   1.000
_cell.length_c   1.000
_cell.angle_alpha   90.00
_cell.angle_beta   90.00
_cell.angle_gamma   90.00
#
_symmetry.space_group_name_H-M   'P 1'
#
loop_
_entity.id
_entity.type
_entity.pdbx_description
1 polymer ?
#
loop_
_entity_poly.entity_id
_entity_poly.type
_entity_poly.pdbx_seq_one_letter_code
_entity_poly.pdbx_strand_id
1 'polypeptide(L)'
;MKRTRRFLSVSNKDDPTWLLDNYIWASWVTLAVFEAVNVTSIIPGVGTLANGHPALFNALPRNPKRYADLNRAYDPGAGASTHFHDAQFIATKAIEAGAEIFLDYGESWFEERHQNIGNVPLSRHWKHADDVLKKFSEIVDGNYETKRGRDMYKLLQFAVKVEPRMKNALPDDISGVPKALNEGAAKALLPGLMKTKQWLEEHGMCLDNISPGMSTIRQAGRGAFATRRLAKGSVIAPLPVVQLRRYQMEVYELRAVAKSDTGDEENEIVRIGSQLLLDYCFGHPQSSLLLYPYSPVVNYLNHNQTLKNAELRWSNHPRHRKDWLDRRPADLEQEKYAGLIMEIVATRDIEAGEELFLDYGDEWEKAWQTYLSEWEPPAESYISAADRNARNEPLLLDSEMKRGFILRKRFAGLFCRDTQ
;
A
#
# COMPACT_ATOMS: atom_id res chain seq x y z
N MET A 1 -16.93 26.40 -20.21
CA MET A 1 -16.93 26.27 -18.74
C MET A 1 -15.93 25.20 -18.35
N LYS A 2 -14.81 25.56 -17.70
CA LYS A 2 -13.89 24.59 -17.10
C LYS A 2 -14.50 24.14 -15.78
N ARG A 3 -14.98 22.90 -15.70
CA ARG A 3 -15.42 22.28 -14.43
C ARG A 3 -14.19 22.01 -13.58
N THR A 4 -13.85 22.93 -12.69
CA THR A 4 -12.85 22.68 -11.64
C THR A 4 -13.47 21.75 -10.60
N ARG A 5 -13.20 20.45 -10.70
CA ARG A 5 -13.50 19.48 -9.63
C ARG A 5 -12.56 19.77 -8.46
N ARG A 6 -13.06 20.41 -7.41
CA ARG A 6 -12.36 20.48 -6.12
C ARG A 6 -12.89 19.35 -5.25
N PHE A 7 -12.01 18.41 -4.90
CA PHE A 7 -12.26 17.46 -3.83
C PHE A 7 -12.06 18.21 -2.50
N LEU A 8 -13.14 18.49 -1.80
CA LEU A 8 -13.08 18.98 -0.43
C LEU A 8 -13.38 17.80 0.48
N SER A 9 -12.36 17.22 1.10
CA SER A 9 -12.58 16.46 2.34
C SER A 9 -12.86 17.49 3.43
N VAL A 10 -14.12 17.75 3.71
CA VAL A 10 -14.49 18.51 4.91
C VAL A 10 -14.28 17.57 6.09
N SER A 11 -13.03 17.48 6.57
CA SER A 11 -12.72 16.83 7.84
C SER A 11 -13.33 17.70 8.94
N ASN A 12 -14.39 17.21 9.59
CA ASN A 12 -14.79 17.79 10.86
C ASN A 12 -13.66 17.52 11.86
N LYS A 13 -13.42 18.47 12.79
CA LYS A 13 -12.41 18.31 13.86
C LYS A 13 -12.66 17.09 14.75
N ASP A 14 -13.86 16.54 14.69
CA ASP A 14 -14.29 15.35 15.45
C ASP A 14 -14.25 14.06 14.63
N ASP A 15 -13.89 14.09 13.34
CA ASP A 15 -13.72 12.86 12.55
C ASP A 15 -12.48 12.09 13.06
N PRO A 16 -12.65 10.86 13.56
CA PRO A 16 -11.51 10.09 14.03
C PRO A 16 -10.56 9.80 12.85
N THR A 17 -9.26 9.85 13.13
CA THR A 17 -8.17 9.73 12.15
C THR A 17 -8.35 8.55 11.20
N TRP A 18 -8.10 8.77 9.91
CA TRP A 18 -8.10 7.72 8.90
C TRP A 18 -6.93 6.77 9.12
N LEU A 19 -7.21 5.56 9.62
CA LEU A 19 -6.17 4.64 10.06
C LEU A 19 -5.20 4.24 8.93
N LEU A 20 -5.66 4.25 7.68
CA LEU A 20 -4.83 3.99 6.52
C LEU A 20 -3.74 5.06 6.29
N ASP A 21 -3.83 6.26 6.87
CA ASP A 21 -2.75 7.27 6.81
C ASP A 21 -1.44 6.81 7.45
N ASN A 22 -1.49 5.77 8.28
CA ASN A 22 -0.28 5.14 8.83
C ASN A 22 0.43 4.21 7.83
N TYR A 23 -0.19 3.93 6.68
CA TYR A 23 0.25 2.93 5.69
C TYR A 23 0.40 3.50 4.28
N ILE A 24 0.26 4.82 4.12
CA ILE A 24 0.38 5.47 2.82
C ILE A 24 1.83 5.74 2.42
N TRP A 25 2.06 5.63 1.13
CA TRP A 25 3.28 5.99 0.42
C TRP A 25 3.01 7.21 -0.43
N ALA A 26 4.06 7.98 -0.67
CA ALA A 26 4.01 9.06 -1.61
C ALA A 26 3.79 8.55 -3.03
N SER A 27 2.99 9.26 -3.82
CA SER A 27 2.59 8.82 -5.17
C SER A 27 3.74 8.68 -6.17
N TRP A 28 4.87 9.34 -5.96
CA TRP A 28 6.04 9.14 -6.83
C TRP A 28 6.65 7.74 -6.68
N VAL A 29 6.44 7.05 -5.54
CA VAL A 29 6.90 5.67 -5.32
C VAL A 29 6.14 4.69 -6.21
N THR A 30 4.87 4.96 -6.46
CA THR A 30 3.99 4.16 -7.33
C THR A 30 3.88 4.71 -8.75
N LEU A 31 4.57 5.82 -9.06
CA LEU A 31 4.40 6.58 -10.28
C LEU A 31 2.94 7.01 -10.52
N ALA A 32 2.17 7.30 -9.46
CA ALA A 32 0.77 7.72 -9.55
C ALA A 32 0.57 9.25 -9.53
N VAL A 33 1.66 10.03 -9.64
CA VAL A 33 1.66 11.51 -9.51
C VAL A 33 0.75 12.24 -10.52
N PHE A 34 0.33 11.58 -11.60
CA PHE A 34 -0.52 12.15 -12.64
C PHE A 34 -2.01 11.78 -12.49
N GLU A 35 -2.38 10.95 -11.50
CA GLU A 35 -3.76 10.49 -11.31
C GLU A 35 -4.68 11.59 -10.77
N ALA A 36 -4.15 12.48 -9.93
CA ALA A 36 -4.88 13.62 -9.37
C ALA A 36 -3.93 14.74 -8.91
N VAL A 37 -4.50 15.85 -8.43
CA VAL A 37 -3.74 16.97 -7.85
C VAL A 37 -2.96 16.53 -6.61
N ASN A 38 -3.61 15.75 -5.73
CA ASN A 38 -3.01 15.15 -4.55
C ASN A 38 -3.24 13.65 -4.63
N VAL A 39 -2.16 12.87 -4.60
CA VAL A 39 -2.21 11.41 -4.67
C VAL A 39 -1.30 10.84 -3.59
N THR A 40 -1.86 9.92 -2.81
CA THR A 40 -1.14 9.01 -1.94
C THR A 40 -1.41 7.59 -2.41
N SER A 41 -0.59 6.63 -2.01
CA SER A 41 -0.71 5.25 -2.48
C SER A 41 -0.65 4.28 -1.32
N ILE A 42 -1.41 3.20 -1.41
CA ILE A 42 -1.32 2.10 -0.46
C ILE A 42 -0.63 0.95 -1.18
N ILE A 43 0.41 0.40 -0.56
CA ILE A 43 1.20 -0.70 -1.13
C ILE A 43 1.15 -1.88 -0.16
N PRO A 44 0.15 -2.77 -0.27
CA PRO A 44 0.03 -3.97 0.57
C PRO A 44 1.28 -4.85 0.53
N GLY A 45 1.40 -5.70 1.54
CA GLY A 45 2.53 -6.60 1.69
C GLY A 45 3.71 -5.90 2.33
N VAL A 46 4.89 -5.98 1.71
CA VAL A 46 6.11 -5.42 2.27
C VAL A 46 5.97 -3.93 2.56
N GLY A 47 5.26 -3.17 1.72
CA GLY A 47 5.06 -1.73 1.90
C GLY A 47 4.24 -1.34 3.14
N THR A 48 3.48 -2.27 3.73
CA THR A 48 2.70 -2.05 4.96
C THR A 48 3.17 -2.89 6.15
N LEU A 49 3.89 -3.98 5.90
CA LEU A 49 4.33 -4.94 6.92
C LEU A 49 5.75 -4.71 7.43
N ALA A 50 6.66 -4.25 6.57
CA ALA A 50 8.04 -4.03 6.96
C ALA A 50 8.18 -2.74 7.78
N ASN A 51 9.17 -2.68 8.66
CA ASN A 51 9.50 -1.46 9.38
C ASN A 51 10.48 -0.58 8.59
N GLY A 52 10.63 0.67 8.98
CA GLY A 52 11.66 1.57 8.46
C GLY A 52 12.81 1.77 9.45
N HIS A 53 14.05 1.88 8.96
CA HIS A 53 15.20 2.27 9.81
C HIS A 53 16.23 3.11 9.03
N PRO A 54 16.53 4.36 9.44
CA PRO A 54 17.37 5.28 8.66
C PRO A 54 18.77 4.75 8.29
N ALA A 55 19.39 3.98 9.16
CA ALA A 55 20.72 3.39 8.91
C ALA A 55 20.73 1.93 8.46
N LEU A 56 19.62 1.19 8.66
CA LEU A 56 19.62 -0.27 8.51
C LEU A 56 18.77 -0.74 7.33
N PHE A 57 18.06 0.15 6.65
CA PHE A 57 17.28 -0.20 5.45
C PHE A 57 18.09 -1.08 4.50
N ASN A 58 17.43 -2.14 4.05
CA ASN A 58 18.02 -3.21 3.24
C ASN A 58 17.13 -3.59 2.07
N ALA A 59 15.99 -2.92 1.89
CA ALA A 59 15.15 -3.03 0.72
C ALA A 59 14.64 -1.66 0.27
N LEU A 60 14.53 -1.49 -1.05
CA LEU A 60 14.01 -0.27 -1.68
C LEU A 60 12.83 -0.62 -2.59
N PRO A 61 11.84 0.30 -2.71
CA PRO A 61 10.74 0.10 -3.63
C PRO A 61 11.23 0.11 -5.07
N ARG A 62 10.65 -0.77 -5.88
CA ARG A 62 10.71 -0.76 -7.34
C ARG A 62 9.36 -0.29 -7.84
N ASN A 63 9.39 0.56 -8.86
CA ASN A 63 8.19 1.08 -9.49
C ASN A 63 7.23 -0.07 -9.88
N PRO A 64 5.93 0.08 -9.62
CA PRO A 64 4.94 -0.87 -10.07
C PRO A 64 4.89 -0.89 -11.59
N LYS A 65 4.41 -2.00 -12.13
CA LYS A 65 4.06 -2.11 -13.53
C LYS A 65 2.65 -1.57 -13.73
N ARG A 66 2.44 -0.95 -14.88
CA ARG A 66 1.12 -0.52 -15.32
C ARG A 66 0.63 -1.44 -16.41
N TYR A 67 -0.55 -2.02 -16.19
CA TYR A 67 -1.17 -2.91 -17.16
C TYR A 67 -2.53 -2.35 -17.58
N ALA A 68 -2.79 -2.41 -18.89
CA ALA A 68 -4.12 -2.19 -19.44
C ALA A 68 -4.74 -3.57 -19.70
N ASP A 69 -5.08 -4.28 -18.62
CA ASP A 69 -5.49 -5.69 -18.72
C ASP A 69 -6.87 -5.86 -19.36
N LEU A 70 -7.73 -4.83 -19.33
CA LEU A 70 -9.12 -4.89 -19.80
C LEU A 70 -9.47 -3.67 -20.66
N ASN A 71 -10.24 -3.89 -21.71
CA ASN A 71 -10.68 -2.86 -22.65
C ASN A 71 -12.13 -2.45 -22.38
N ARG A 72 -12.36 -1.18 -22.06
CA ARG A 72 -13.70 -0.67 -21.74
C ARG A 72 -14.72 -0.82 -22.86
N ALA A 73 -14.30 -1.01 -24.11
CA ALA A 73 -15.24 -1.20 -25.23
C ALA A 73 -15.88 -2.59 -25.27
N TYR A 74 -15.31 -3.59 -24.60
CA TYR A 74 -15.81 -4.97 -24.68
C TYR A 74 -15.60 -5.81 -23.41
N ASP A 75 -14.92 -5.28 -22.39
CA ASP A 75 -14.71 -5.94 -21.11
C ASP A 75 -15.47 -5.22 -19.99
N PRO A 76 -16.60 -5.77 -19.50
CA PRO A 76 -17.33 -5.22 -18.36
C PRO A 76 -16.49 -5.12 -17.08
N GLY A 77 -15.47 -5.96 -16.90
CA GLY A 77 -14.55 -5.84 -15.75
C GLY A 77 -13.65 -4.61 -15.80
N ALA A 78 -13.62 -3.86 -16.91
CA ALA A 78 -12.72 -2.73 -17.06
C ALA A 78 -13.05 -1.60 -16.08
N GLY A 79 -12.11 -1.32 -15.16
CA GLY A 79 -12.27 -0.31 -14.10
C GLY A 79 -12.61 -0.89 -12.72
N ALA A 80 -12.84 -2.21 -12.62
CA ALA A 80 -13.02 -2.92 -11.34
C ALA A 80 -11.69 -3.27 -10.64
N SER A 81 -10.55 -2.89 -11.23
CA SER A 81 -9.24 -3.06 -10.60
C SER A 81 -8.32 -1.87 -10.88
N THR A 82 -7.30 -1.70 -10.03
CA THR A 82 -6.28 -0.67 -10.20
C THR A 82 -5.44 -0.98 -11.42
N HIS A 83 -4.89 0.04 -12.09
CA HIS A 83 -3.92 -0.17 -13.18
C HIS A 83 -2.49 -0.38 -12.67
N PHE A 84 -2.25 -0.25 -11.36
CA PHE A 84 -0.94 -0.35 -10.74
C PHE A 84 -0.75 -1.73 -10.10
N HIS A 85 0.13 -2.54 -10.68
CA HIS A 85 0.39 -3.91 -10.26
C HIS A 85 1.87 -4.17 -10.00
N ASP A 86 2.18 -5.30 -9.38
CA ASP A 86 3.56 -5.74 -9.13
C ASP A 86 4.44 -4.67 -8.47
N ALA A 87 3.91 -3.93 -7.49
CA ALA A 87 4.75 -3.13 -6.61
C ALA A 87 5.72 -4.08 -5.89
N GLN A 88 7.01 -3.89 -6.12
CA GLN A 88 8.06 -4.78 -5.63
C GLN A 88 9.01 -4.05 -4.71
N PHE A 89 9.69 -4.79 -3.85
CA PHE A 89 10.81 -4.29 -3.06
C PHE A 89 12.03 -5.15 -3.36
N ILE A 90 13.15 -4.51 -3.65
CA ILE A 90 14.39 -5.20 -4.00
C ILE A 90 15.37 -5.02 -2.84
N ALA A 91 15.98 -6.13 -2.43
CA ALA A 91 17.06 -6.09 -1.45
C ALA A 91 18.25 -5.32 -2.01
N THR A 92 18.75 -4.32 -1.28
CA THR A 92 19.92 -3.51 -1.67
C THR A 92 21.24 -4.13 -1.24
N LYS A 93 21.17 -5.12 -0.35
CA LYS A 93 22.29 -5.90 0.20
C LYS A 93 21.82 -7.30 0.54
N ALA A 94 22.75 -8.23 0.75
CA ALA A 94 22.40 -9.56 1.24
C ALA A 94 21.65 -9.45 2.58
N ILE A 95 20.51 -10.13 2.68
CA ILE A 95 19.70 -10.20 3.90
C ILE A 95 19.94 -11.58 4.52
N GLU A 96 20.55 -11.60 5.69
CA GLU A 96 20.83 -12.83 6.42
C GLU A 96 19.53 -13.50 6.88
N ALA A 97 19.53 -14.83 6.98
CA ALA A 97 18.37 -15.55 7.49
C ALA A 97 18.07 -15.11 8.93
N GLY A 98 16.82 -14.72 9.18
CA GLY A 98 16.41 -14.18 10.48
C GLY A 98 16.52 -12.67 10.61
N ALA A 99 17.16 -11.99 9.66
CA ALA A 99 17.25 -10.54 9.66
C ALA A 99 15.90 -9.89 9.33
N GLU A 100 15.63 -8.75 9.98
CA GLU A 100 14.48 -7.93 9.64
C GLU A 100 14.68 -7.23 8.28
N ILE A 101 13.59 -7.13 7.51
CA ILE A 101 13.54 -6.32 6.30
C ILE A 101 13.20 -4.90 6.71
N PHE A 102 14.09 -3.97 6.40
CA PHE A 102 13.90 -2.55 6.64
C PHE A 102 13.75 -1.79 5.33
N LEU A 103 12.70 -1.00 5.26
CA LEU A 103 12.45 -0.08 4.16
C LEU A 103 13.06 1.30 4.43
N ASP A 104 13.33 2.02 3.35
CA ASP A 104 13.62 3.45 3.42
C ASP A 104 12.31 4.24 3.38
N TYR A 105 11.92 4.81 4.52
CA TYR A 105 10.75 5.70 4.63
C TYR A 105 11.09 7.15 4.32
N GLY A 106 12.36 7.48 4.10
CA GLY A 106 12.87 8.85 4.08
C GLY A 106 13.03 9.43 5.47
N GLU A 107 14.06 10.27 5.66
CA GLU A 107 14.35 10.87 6.96
C GLU A 107 13.23 11.79 7.46
N SER A 108 12.53 12.49 6.55
CA SER A 108 11.42 13.39 6.88
C SER A 108 10.29 12.67 7.61
N TRP A 109 10.04 11.40 7.29
CA TRP A 109 9.01 10.60 7.98
C TRP A 109 9.29 10.50 9.48
N PHE A 110 10.56 10.31 9.87
CA PHE A 110 11.00 10.25 11.28
C PHE A 110 11.14 11.63 11.93
N GLU A 111 11.35 12.69 11.13
CA GLU A 111 11.38 14.07 11.63
C GLU A 111 9.97 14.56 11.99
N GLU A 112 9.03 14.37 11.08
CA GLU A 112 7.63 14.79 11.23
C GLU A 112 6.91 14.04 12.36
N ARG A 113 7.32 12.81 12.67
CA ARG A 113 6.67 11.93 13.66
C ARG A 113 7.36 11.88 15.02
N HIS A 114 8.37 12.72 15.27
CA HIS A 114 9.16 12.65 16.52
C HIS A 114 8.32 12.76 17.80
N GLN A 115 7.15 13.41 17.75
CA GLN A 115 6.22 13.49 18.88
C GLN A 115 5.58 12.14 19.22
N ASN A 116 5.41 11.26 18.23
CA ASN A 116 4.75 9.96 18.37
C ASN A 116 5.75 8.81 18.62
N ILE A 117 6.93 8.86 17.99
CA ILE A 117 7.92 7.77 18.03
C ILE A 117 9.24 8.17 18.71
N GLY A 118 9.34 9.39 19.22
CA GLY A 118 10.54 9.92 19.87
C GLY A 118 11.62 10.38 18.88
N ASN A 119 12.79 10.71 19.44
CA ASN A 119 13.93 11.24 18.69
C ASN A 119 14.75 10.11 18.04
N VAL A 120 14.19 9.45 17.03
CA VAL A 120 14.88 8.38 16.28
C VAL A 120 16.12 8.96 15.59
N PRO A 121 17.32 8.39 15.71
CA PRO A 121 18.47 8.92 15.00
C PRO A 121 18.35 8.77 13.48
N LEU A 122 18.68 9.85 12.76
CA LEU A 122 18.78 9.86 11.29
C LEU A 122 20.14 9.38 10.79
N SER A 123 20.30 9.16 9.48
CA SER A 123 21.53 8.61 8.88
C SER A 123 22.78 9.38 9.25
N ARG A 124 22.69 10.72 9.30
CA ARG A 124 23.80 11.58 9.73
C ARG A 124 24.24 11.33 11.17
N HIS A 125 23.30 11.04 12.08
CA HIS A 125 23.58 10.81 13.50
C HIS A 125 24.23 9.44 13.68
N TRP A 126 23.77 8.41 12.96
CA TRP A 126 24.40 7.09 12.98
C TRP A 126 25.84 7.13 12.47
N LYS A 127 26.08 7.80 11.33
CA LYS A 127 27.42 8.01 10.80
C LYS A 127 28.32 8.74 11.80
N HIS A 128 27.80 9.81 12.41
CA HIS A 128 28.55 10.58 13.39
C HIS A 128 28.82 9.76 14.66
N ALA A 129 27.90 8.92 15.11
CA ALA A 129 28.09 8.03 16.25
C ALA A 129 29.24 7.05 16.00
N ASP A 130 29.29 6.42 14.83
CA ASP A 130 30.40 5.52 14.46
C ASP A 130 31.75 6.26 14.47
N ASP A 131 31.80 7.48 13.92
CA ASP A 131 33.03 8.29 13.89
C ASP A 131 33.48 8.73 15.29
N VAL A 132 32.53 9.11 16.15
CA VAL A 132 32.78 9.50 17.54
C VAL A 132 33.27 8.31 18.37
N LEU A 133 32.67 7.13 18.21
CA LEU A 133 33.08 5.93 18.91
C LEU A 133 34.49 5.49 18.51
N LYS A 134 34.85 5.60 17.23
CA LYS A 134 36.22 5.31 16.76
C LYS A 134 37.24 6.24 17.43
N LYS A 135 37.00 7.55 17.41
CA LYS A 135 37.87 8.54 18.07
C LYS A 135 37.94 8.32 19.58
N PHE A 136 36.81 8.02 20.22
CA PHE A 136 36.77 7.67 21.64
C PHE A 136 37.67 6.46 21.92
N SER A 137 37.58 5.41 21.08
CA SER A 137 38.41 4.22 21.20
C SER A 137 39.90 4.51 21.07
N GLU A 138 40.29 5.42 20.18
CA GLU A 138 41.67 5.89 20.04
C GLU A 138 42.14 6.65 21.29
N ILE A 139 41.31 7.54 21.85
CA ILE A 139 41.66 8.34 23.05
C ILE A 139 41.89 7.48 24.30
N VAL A 140 41.22 6.34 24.40
CA VAL A 140 41.29 5.42 25.54
C VAL A 140 42.16 4.19 25.26
N ASP A 141 42.87 4.18 24.13
CA ASP A 141 43.73 3.07 23.67
C ASP A 141 43.01 1.71 23.66
N GLY A 142 41.72 1.70 23.30
CA GLY A 142 40.86 0.51 23.33
C GLY A 142 40.55 -0.05 24.73
N ASN A 143 41.00 0.62 25.80
CA ASN A 143 40.81 0.16 27.18
C ASN A 143 39.66 0.89 27.89
N TYR A 144 38.44 0.47 27.54
CA TYR A 144 37.18 1.08 27.98
C TYR A 144 36.95 0.96 29.50
N GLU A 145 37.42 -0.14 30.12
CA GLU A 145 37.18 -0.46 31.53
C GLU A 145 38.07 0.30 32.53
N THR A 146 38.95 1.17 32.05
CA THR A 146 39.69 2.07 32.93
C THR A 146 38.77 3.14 33.52
N LYS A 147 39.16 3.71 34.67
CA LYS A 147 38.49 4.90 35.22
C LYS A 147 38.44 6.03 34.18
N ARG A 148 39.54 6.25 33.46
CA ARG A 148 39.64 7.24 32.37
C ARG A 148 38.63 6.94 31.26
N GLY A 149 38.52 5.70 30.81
CA GLY A 149 37.56 5.28 29.78
C GLY A 149 36.12 5.57 30.20
N ARG A 150 35.73 5.13 31.40
CA ARG A 150 34.40 5.40 31.97
C ARG A 150 34.10 6.88 32.13
N ASP A 151 35.03 7.67 32.68
CA ASP A 151 34.81 9.10 32.91
C ASP A 151 34.74 9.88 31.59
N MET A 152 35.56 9.51 30.60
CA MET A 152 35.51 10.09 29.25
C MET A 152 34.20 9.75 28.53
N TYR A 153 33.72 8.50 28.65
CA TYR A 153 32.45 8.11 28.06
C TYR A 153 31.26 8.83 28.71
N LYS A 154 31.28 9.02 30.03
CA LYS A 154 30.29 9.84 30.74
C LYS A 154 30.30 11.30 30.26
N LEU A 155 31.49 11.87 29.99
CA LEU A 155 31.62 13.21 29.43
C LEU A 155 31.04 13.27 28.00
N LEU A 156 31.33 12.27 27.17
CA LEU A 156 30.74 12.16 25.84
C LEU A 156 29.21 12.09 25.92
N GLN A 157 28.68 11.20 26.76
CA GLN A 157 27.25 11.07 27.02
C GLN A 157 26.63 12.39 27.51
N PHE A 158 27.35 13.15 28.35
CA PHE A 158 26.91 14.48 28.77
C PHE A 158 26.88 15.48 27.61
N ALA A 159 27.91 15.50 26.76
CA ALA A 159 28.03 16.43 25.64
C ALA A 159 26.92 16.23 24.60
N VAL A 160 26.50 14.99 24.34
CA VAL A 160 25.44 14.70 23.36
C VAL A 160 24.02 14.90 23.90
N LYS A 161 23.83 15.18 25.19
CA LYS A 161 22.47 15.40 25.76
C LYS A 161 21.72 16.56 25.13
N VAL A 162 22.44 17.55 24.61
CA VAL A 162 21.84 18.71 23.94
C VAL A 162 21.29 18.38 22.55
N GLU A 163 21.64 17.21 22.00
CA GLU A 163 21.19 16.74 20.70
C GLU A 163 20.59 15.33 20.84
N PRO A 164 19.26 15.22 21.10
CA PRO A 164 18.63 13.96 21.50
C PRO A 164 18.79 12.80 20.51
N ARG A 165 18.88 13.09 19.21
CA ARG A 165 19.06 12.06 18.17
C ARG A 165 20.45 11.48 18.23
N MET A 166 21.48 12.31 18.39
CA MET A 166 22.84 11.82 18.61
C MET A 166 22.99 11.03 19.92
N LYS A 167 22.34 11.47 21.01
CA LYS A 167 22.31 10.69 22.26
C LYS A 167 21.76 9.27 22.01
N ASN A 168 20.64 9.17 21.30
CA ASN A 168 20.01 7.89 20.97
C ASN A 168 20.79 7.05 19.94
N ALA A 169 21.80 7.64 19.28
CA ALA A 169 22.69 6.95 18.35
C ALA A 169 23.91 6.31 19.03
N LEU A 170 24.10 6.53 20.35
CA LEU A 170 25.22 6.03 21.12
C LEU A 170 24.74 5.01 22.17
N PRO A 171 25.58 4.02 22.55
CA PRO A 171 25.27 3.14 23.67
C PRO A 171 24.96 3.88 24.97
N ASP A 172 23.94 3.44 25.71
CA ASP A 172 23.66 4.03 27.03
C ASP A 172 24.79 3.77 28.04
N ASP A 173 25.51 2.66 27.86
CA ASP A 173 26.62 2.24 28.69
C ASP A 173 27.89 1.90 27.89
N ILE A 174 29.04 2.13 28.51
CA ILE A 174 30.36 1.93 27.89
C ILE A 174 30.59 0.47 27.45
N SER A 175 29.96 -0.50 28.12
CA SER A 175 30.04 -1.91 27.74
C SER A 175 29.47 -2.21 26.35
N GLY A 176 28.63 -1.32 25.80
CA GLY A 176 28.11 -1.41 24.44
C GLY A 176 29.09 -0.91 23.36
N VAL A 177 30.14 -0.18 23.74
CA VAL A 177 31.10 0.42 22.79
C VAL A 177 31.84 -0.62 21.94
N PRO A 178 32.39 -1.73 22.50
CA PRO A 178 33.07 -2.75 21.69
C PRO A 178 32.16 -3.32 20.60
N LYS A 179 30.90 -3.62 20.93
CA LYS A 179 29.92 -4.15 19.99
C LYS A 179 29.59 -3.13 18.90
N ALA A 180 29.36 -1.86 19.28
CA ALA A 180 29.08 -0.79 18.33
C ALA A 180 30.25 -0.52 17.38
N LEU A 181 31.50 -0.62 17.86
CA LEU A 181 32.70 -0.51 17.01
C LEU A 181 32.82 -1.68 16.02
N ASN A 182 32.44 -2.88 16.44
CA ASN A 182 32.52 -4.08 15.61
C ASN A 182 31.41 -4.16 14.54
N GLU A 183 30.18 -3.85 14.93
CA GLU A 183 28.99 -4.07 14.09
C GLU A 183 28.40 -2.79 13.48
N GLY A 184 28.85 -1.61 13.94
CA GLY A 184 28.20 -0.32 13.71
C GLY A 184 27.16 0.00 14.79
N ALA A 185 27.06 1.28 15.17
CA ALA A 185 26.20 1.74 16.26
C ALA A 185 24.73 1.37 16.03
N ALA A 186 24.21 1.57 14.82
CA ALA A 186 22.83 1.24 14.49
C ALA A 186 22.49 -0.24 14.71
N LYS A 187 23.37 -1.15 14.28
CA LYS A 187 23.18 -2.60 14.42
C LYS A 187 23.33 -3.03 15.88
N ALA A 188 24.30 -2.47 16.60
CA ALA A 188 24.56 -2.83 17.98
C ALA A 188 23.42 -2.45 18.93
N LEU A 189 22.73 -1.33 18.64
CA LEU A 189 21.70 -0.73 19.50
C LEU A 189 20.28 -1.19 19.21
N LEU A 190 20.03 -1.89 18.09
CA LEU A 190 18.71 -2.41 17.79
C LEU A 190 18.56 -3.87 18.30
N PRO A 191 17.87 -4.11 19.43
CA PRO A 191 17.68 -5.46 19.94
C PRO A 191 16.77 -6.27 19.00
N GLY A 192 17.08 -7.56 18.84
CA GLY A 192 16.20 -8.48 18.11
C GLY A 192 16.21 -8.32 16.59
N LEU A 193 17.17 -7.57 16.03
CA LEU A 193 17.42 -7.44 14.59
C LEU A 193 17.48 -8.79 13.85
N MET A 194 18.01 -9.81 14.54
CA MET A 194 18.12 -11.17 14.05
C MET A 194 17.28 -12.09 14.93
N LYS A 195 16.38 -12.86 14.32
CA LYS A 195 15.65 -13.96 14.95
C LYS A 195 16.28 -15.29 14.56
N THR A 196 16.30 -16.24 15.50
CA THR A 196 16.72 -17.61 15.17
C THR A 196 15.66 -18.27 14.28
N LYS A 197 16.06 -19.26 13.48
CA LYS A 197 15.12 -20.03 12.66
C LYS A 197 14.04 -20.70 13.51
N GLN A 198 14.44 -21.30 14.64
CA GLN A 198 13.51 -21.89 15.60
C GLN A 198 12.47 -20.87 16.09
N TRP A 199 12.90 -19.65 16.44
CA TRP A 199 11.96 -18.62 16.87
C TRP A 199 10.96 -18.27 15.77
N LEU A 200 11.42 -18.18 14.51
CA LEU A 200 10.55 -17.92 13.36
C LEU A 200 9.60 -19.08 13.05
N GLU A 201 10.02 -20.33 13.24
CA GLU A 201 9.16 -21.51 13.08
C GLU A 201 8.06 -21.56 14.15
N GLU A 202 8.38 -21.15 15.38
CA GLU A 202 7.44 -21.14 16.50
C GLU A 202 6.49 -19.92 16.50
N HIS A 203 6.93 -18.76 16.02
CA HIS A 203 6.20 -17.49 16.17
C HIS A 203 5.89 -16.76 14.85
N GLY A 204 6.48 -17.19 13.74
CA GLY A 204 6.32 -16.56 12.44
C GLY A 204 5.13 -17.09 11.65
N MET A 205 4.75 -16.35 10.61
CA MET A 205 3.79 -16.78 9.59
C MET A 205 4.39 -16.54 8.21
N CYS A 206 4.33 -17.54 7.33
CA CYS A 206 4.87 -17.44 5.97
C CYS A 206 4.00 -16.52 5.10
N LEU A 207 4.66 -15.70 4.28
CA LEU A 207 4.02 -14.74 3.36
C LEU A 207 4.28 -15.07 1.89
N ASP A 208 4.96 -16.18 1.60
CA ASP A 208 5.52 -16.53 0.29
C ASP A 208 4.81 -17.71 -0.39
N ASN A 209 3.71 -18.19 0.18
CA ASN A 209 2.93 -19.30 -0.36
C ASN A 209 2.18 -18.96 -1.66
N ILE A 210 2.03 -17.67 -1.98
CA ILE A 210 1.26 -17.19 -3.13
C ILE A 210 2.00 -16.10 -3.91
N SER A 211 1.73 -16.01 -5.21
CA SER A 211 2.31 -15.01 -6.12
C SER A 211 1.27 -14.49 -7.11
N PRO A 212 1.39 -13.24 -7.61
CA PRO A 212 0.42 -12.67 -8.53
C PRO A 212 0.68 -13.16 -9.96
N GLY A 213 -0.37 -13.48 -10.70
CA GLY A 213 -0.32 -13.90 -12.11
C GLY A 213 -1.47 -13.33 -12.92
N MET A 214 -1.56 -13.70 -14.20
CA MET A 214 -2.75 -13.43 -15.02
C MET A 214 -3.83 -14.45 -14.66
N SER A 215 -5.04 -14.00 -14.33
CA SER A 215 -6.11 -14.91 -13.92
C SER A 215 -6.54 -15.81 -15.08
N THR A 216 -6.95 -17.04 -14.76
CA THR A 216 -7.61 -17.95 -15.69
C THR A 216 -9.08 -17.59 -15.90
N ILE A 217 -9.66 -16.75 -15.03
CA ILE A 217 -11.00 -16.20 -15.20
C ILE A 217 -10.93 -15.07 -16.23
N ARG A 218 -11.71 -15.23 -17.31
CA ARG A 218 -11.86 -14.19 -18.32
C ARG A 218 -12.35 -12.89 -17.65
N GLN A 219 -11.69 -11.78 -17.98
CA GLN A 219 -11.99 -10.43 -17.47
C GLN A 219 -11.77 -10.18 -15.98
N ALA A 220 -11.20 -11.12 -15.23
CA ALA A 220 -10.81 -10.87 -13.84
C ALA A 220 -9.46 -10.15 -13.70
N GLY A 221 -8.76 -9.93 -14.82
CA GLY A 221 -7.42 -9.35 -14.82
C GLY A 221 -6.42 -10.30 -14.15
N ARG A 222 -5.96 -9.96 -12.95
CA ARG A 222 -4.91 -10.71 -12.25
C ARG A 222 -5.47 -11.65 -11.19
N GLY A 223 -4.74 -12.73 -10.94
CA GLY A 223 -5.07 -13.78 -9.98
C GLY A 223 -3.94 -14.04 -8.99
N ALA A 224 -4.21 -14.78 -7.92
CA ALA A 224 -3.22 -15.29 -6.98
C ALA A 224 -2.97 -16.78 -7.19
N PHE A 225 -1.71 -17.19 -7.24
CA PHE A 225 -1.29 -18.55 -7.59
C PHE A 225 -0.40 -19.13 -6.50
N ALA A 226 -0.62 -20.39 -6.15
CA ALA A 226 0.20 -21.09 -5.17
C ALA A 226 1.65 -21.23 -5.69
N THR A 227 2.64 -20.92 -4.85
CA THR A 227 4.07 -21.05 -5.20
C THR A 227 4.64 -22.44 -4.91
N ARG A 228 3.88 -23.24 -4.16
CA ARG A 228 4.22 -24.59 -3.70
C ARG A 228 2.93 -25.38 -3.47
N ARG A 229 3.06 -26.69 -3.25
CA ARG A 229 1.94 -27.51 -2.81
C ARG A 229 1.50 -27.09 -1.40
N LEU A 230 0.19 -26.92 -1.20
CA LEU A 230 -0.42 -26.57 0.08
C LEU A 230 -1.40 -27.67 0.48
N ALA A 231 -1.26 -28.19 1.69
CA ALA A 231 -2.15 -29.25 2.19
C ALA A 231 -3.50 -28.67 2.62
N LYS A 232 -4.58 -29.45 2.51
CA LYS A 232 -5.88 -29.10 3.09
C LYS A 232 -5.75 -28.65 4.55
N GLY A 233 -6.38 -27.53 4.90
CA GLY A 233 -6.41 -26.94 6.24
C GLY A 233 -5.17 -26.11 6.60
N SER A 234 -4.14 -26.09 5.74
CA SER A 234 -2.98 -25.22 5.92
C SER A 234 -3.33 -23.75 5.65
N VAL A 235 -2.65 -22.85 6.36
CA VAL A 235 -2.76 -21.41 6.14
C VAL A 235 -2.04 -21.06 4.84
N ILE A 236 -2.79 -20.56 3.87
CA ILE A 236 -2.28 -20.03 2.61
C ILE A 236 -1.59 -18.70 2.87
N ALA A 237 -2.30 -17.75 3.49
CA ALA A 237 -1.74 -16.45 3.83
C ALA A 237 -2.40 -15.89 5.11
N PRO A 238 -1.62 -15.30 6.03
CA PRO A 238 -2.18 -14.47 7.09
C PRO A 238 -2.70 -13.16 6.50
N LEU A 239 -3.74 -12.60 7.09
CA LEU A 239 -4.42 -11.38 6.64
C LEU A 239 -4.57 -10.44 7.84
N PRO A 240 -3.52 -9.72 8.25
CA PRO A 240 -3.77 -8.60 9.13
C PRO A 240 -4.64 -7.58 8.36
N VAL A 241 -5.66 -7.04 9.03
CA VAL A 241 -6.65 -6.15 8.41
C VAL A 241 -6.70 -4.79 9.10
N VAL A 242 -6.85 -3.75 8.30
CA VAL A 242 -7.16 -2.40 8.78
C VAL A 242 -8.67 -2.21 8.74
N GLN A 243 -9.26 -1.80 9.86
CA GLN A 243 -10.66 -1.43 9.92
C GLN A 243 -10.90 -0.06 9.29
N LEU A 244 -11.82 0.01 8.32
CA LEU A 244 -12.21 1.21 7.59
C LEU A 244 -13.70 1.47 7.77
N ARG A 245 -14.12 2.73 7.71
CA ARG A 245 -15.55 3.06 7.73
C ARG A 245 -16.08 3.04 6.31
N ARG A 246 -17.22 2.39 6.11
CA ARG A 246 -17.83 2.23 4.78
C ARG A 246 -18.10 3.57 4.11
N TYR A 247 -18.54 4.58 4.86
CA TYR A 247 -18.81 5.92 4.31
C TYR A 247 -17.55 6.62 3.77
N GLN A 248 -16.35 6.25 4.24
CA GLN A 248 -15.10 6.82 3.73
C GLN A 248 -14.81 6.35 2.30
N MET A 249 -15.45 5.28 1.84
CA MET A 249 -15.39 4.80 0.47
C MET A 249 -16.42 5.48 -0.43
N GLU A 250 -17.23 6.42 0.05
CA GLU A 250 -18.19 7.13 -0.80
C GLU A 250 -17.50 8.26 -1.57
N VAL A 251 -17.93 8.45 -2.82
CA VAL A 251 -17.44 9.53 -3.69
C VAL A 251 -18.56 10.52 -3.90
N TYR A 252 -18.25 11.80 -3.68
CA TYR A 252 -19.20 12.91 -3.82
C TYR A 252 -18.76 13.88 -4.92
N GLU A 253 -19.73 14.50 -5.58
CA GLU A 253 -19.56 15.58 -6.55
C GLU A 253 -20.22 16.86 -6.01
N LEU A 254 -19.51 17.98 -6.12
CA LEU A 254 -20.07 19.31 -5.88
C LEU A 254 -20.76 19.81 -7.15
N ARG A 255 -22.07 20.06 -7.07
CA ARG A 255 -22.88 20.59 -8.17
C ARG A 255 -23.36 21.99 -7.82
N ALA A 256 -23.19 22.94 -8.73
CA ALA A 256 -23.83 24.24 -8.61
C ALA A 256 -25.31 24.07 -9.01
N VAL A 257 -26.21 24.39 -8.09
CA VAL A 257 -27.66 24.34 -8.27
C VAL A 257 -28.23 25.73 -8.04
N ALA A 258 -29.07 26.21 -8.95
CA ALA A 258 -29.71 27.52 -8.78
C ALA A 258 -30.73 27.45 -7.64
N LYS A 259 -30.65 28.38 -6.69
CA LYS A 259 -31.68 28.61 -5.68
C LYS A 259 -32.97 29.01 -6.39
N SER A 260 -34.05 28.30 -6.08
CA SER A 260 -35.38 28.50 -6.67
C SER A 260 -35.89 29.94 -6.53
N ASP A 261 -35.46 30.64 -5.47
CA ASP A 261 -36.08 31.89 -5.04
C ASP A 261 -35.22 33.14 -5.35
N THR A 262 -33.91 32.98 -5.53
CA THR A 262 -32.97 34.11 -5.71
C THR A 262 -32.16 34.04 -7.00
N GLY A 263 -32.12 32.89 -7.67
CA GLY A 263 -31.25 32.68 -8.83
C GLY A 263 -29.77 32.57 -8.49
N ASP A 264 -29.40 32.61 -7.21
CA ASP A 264 -28.01 32.41 -6.76
C ASP A 264 -27.62 30.93 -6.89
N GLU A 265 -26.38 30.64 -7.24
CA GLU A 265 -25.85 29.27 -7.25
C GLU A 265 -25.48 28.83 -5.83
N GLU A 266 -26.04 27.71 -5.39
CA GLU A 266 -25.64 26.98 -4.19
C GLU A 266 -24.91 25.69 -4.56
N ASN A 267 -23.94 25.29 -3.74
CA ASN A 267 -23.26 24.02 -3.93
C ASN A 267 -24.06 22.90 -3.26
N GLU A 268 -24.58 21.98 -4.05
CA GLU A 268 -25.13 20.72 -3.59
C GLU A 268 -24.02 19.65 -3.59
N ILE A 269 -23.94 18.86 -2.51
CA ILE A 269 -23.04 17.70 -2.43
C ILE A 269 -23.86 16.46 -2.79
N VAL A 270 -23.55 15.84 -3.92
CA VAL A 270 -24.26 14.66 -4.43
C VAL A 270 -23.34 13.44 -4.40
N ARG A 271 -23.78 12.35 -3.78
CA ARG A 271 -23.05 11.06 -3.85
C ARG A 271 -23.13 10.52 -5.28
N ILE A 272 -21.98 10.27 -5.90
CA ILE A 272 -21.87 9.78 -7.29
C ILE A 272 -21.33 8.36 -7.41
N GLY A 273 -20.87 7.75 -6.32
CA GLY A 273 -20.41 6.37 -6.34
C GLY A 273 -19.57 5.98 -5.14
N SER A 274 -18.67 5.02 -5.35
CA SER A 274 -17.75 4.50 -4.36
C SER A 274 -16.31 4.44 -4.89
N GLN A 275 -15.34 4.48 -3.99
CA GLN A 275 -13.92 4.36 -4.31
C GLN A 275 -13.59 2.93 -4.72
N LEU A 276 -12.67 2.79 -5.68
CA LEU A 276 -12.14 1.51 -6.15
C LEU A 276 -11.52 0.64 -5.02
N LEU A 277 -11.05 1.27 -3.95
CA LEU A 277 -10.50 0.57 -2.79
C LEU A 277 -11.53 -0.40 -2.14
N LEU A 278 -12.83 -0.13 -2.30
CA LEU A 278 -13.90 -0.98 -1.79
C LEU A 278 -13.82 -2.42 -2.32
N ASP A 279 -13.36 -2.60 -3.57
CA ASP A 279 -13.25 -3.93 -4.21
C ASP A 279 -12.18 -4.82 -3.55
N TYR A 280 -11.32 -4.23 -2.72
CA TYR A 280 -10.26 -4.92 -1.98
C TYR A 280 -10.58 -5.04 -0.48
N CYS A 281 -11.81 -4.78 -0.06
CA CYS A 281 -12.21 -4.84 1.34
C CYS A 281 -13.19 -5.99 1.60
N PHE A 282 -13.04 -6.66 2.74
CA PHE A 282 -14.07 -7.56 3.26
C PHE A 282 -15.12 -6.75 4.03
N GLY A 283 -16.39 -7.14 3.91
CA GLY A 283 -17.44 -6.51 4.69
C GLY A 283 -18.81 -7.10 4.44
N HIS A 284 -19.73 -6.87 5.37
CA HIS A 284 -21.14 -7.23 5.24
C HIS A 284 -21.95 -5.99 4.81
N PRO A 285 -23.00 -6.09 3.96
CA PRO A 285 -23.76 -4.91 3.52
C PRO A 285 -24.40 -4.11 4.65
N GLN A 286 -24.77 -4.79 5.74
CA GLN A 286 -25.36 -4.16 6.93
C GLN A 286 -24.31 -3.61 7.91
N SER A 287 -23.02 -3.79 7.63
CA SER A 287 -21.93 -3.30 8.49
C SER A 287 -21.47 -1.91 8.06
N SER A 288 -21.29 -1.01 9.04
CA SER A 288 -20.57 0.27 8.85
C SER A 288 -19.06 0.08 8.71
N LEU A 289 -18.53 -1.09 9.07
CA LEU A 289 -17.12 -1.44 9.04
C LEU A 289 -16.78 -2.26 7.80
N LEU A 290 -15.64 -1.93 7.21
CA LEU A 290 -14.92 -2.68 6.19
C LEU A 290 -13.57 -3.12 6.77
N LEU A 291 -13.05 -4.24 6.29
CA LEU A 291 -11.75 -4.78 6.68
C LEU A 291 -10.86 -4.84 5.45
N TYR A 292 -9.83 -4.01 5.42
CA TYR A 292 -8.86 -3.98 4.33
C TYR A 292 -7.65 -4.86 4.66
N PRO A 293 -7.48 -6.02 4.00
CA PRO A 293 -6.30 -6.84 4.15
C PRO A 293 -5.08 -6.19 3.50
N TYR A 294 -3.98 -6.13 4.25
CA TYR A 294 -2.73 -5.52 3.78
C TYR A 294 -1.57 -6.53 3.67
N SER A 295 -1.89 -7.82 3.60
CA SER A 295 -0.90 -8.88 3.31
C SER A 295 -0.48 -8.85 1.83
N PRO A 296 0.69 -9.40 1.44
CA PRO A 296 1.09 -9.41 0.04
C PRO A 296 0.18 -10.33 -0.77
N VAL A 297 -0.15 -9.92 -2.00
CA VAL A 297 -0.82 -10.72 -3.04
C VAL A 297 -2.28 -11.12 -2.75
N VAL A 298 -2.74 -11.08 -1.51
CA VAL A 298 -4.09 -11.53 -1.12
C VAL A 298 -5.23 -10.78 -1.82
N ASN A 299 -4.96 -9.54 -2.24
CA ASN A 299 -5.88 -8.70 -3.02
C ASN A 299 -6.04 -9.14 -4.49
N TYR A 300 -5.34 -10.20 -4.91
CA TYR A 300 -5.48 -10.81 -6.24
C TYR A 300 -6.26 -12.14 -6.21
N LEU A 301 -6.70 -12.65 -5.06
CA LEU A 301 -7.58 -13.82 -5.07
C LEU A 301 -8.90 -13.41 -5.71
N ASN A 302 -9.39 -14.17 -6.69
CA ASN A 302 -10.64 -13.85 -7.37
C ASN A 302 -11.81 -14.66 -6.80
N HIS A 303 -13.01 -14.17 -7.10
CA HIS A 303 -14.25 -14.87 -6.84
C HIS A 303 -14.43 -16.08 -7.77
N ASN A 304 -14.77 -17.26 -7.22
CA ASN A 304 -15.37 -18.35 -7.98
C ASN A 304 -16.08 -19.37 -7.07
N GLN A 305 -17.42 -19.40 -7.05
CA GLN A 305 -18.16 -20.31 -6.15
C GLN A 305 -17.93 -21.81 -6.45
N THR A 306 -17.65 -22.16 -7.71
CA THR A 306 -17.51 -23.55 -8.17
C THR A 306 -16.10 -24.08 -7.99
N LEU A 307 -15.09 -23.24 -8.27
CA LEU A 307 -13.68 -23.60 -8.22
C LEU A 307 -12.98 -23.20 -6.91
N LYS A 308 -13.70 -22.60 -5.96
CA LYS A 308 -13.14 -22.20 -4.66
C LYS A 308 -12.34 -23.33 -4.02
N ASN A 309 -11.10 -23.01 -3.69
CA ASN A 309 -10.14 -23.89 -3.04
C ASN A 309 -9.55 -23.24 -1.77
N ALA A 310 -10.03 -22.05 -1.41
CA ALA A 310 -9.66 -21.32 -0.22
C ALA A 310 -10.89 -20.79 0.53
N GLU A 311 -10.74 -20.58 1.85
CA GLU A 311 -11.75 -19.94 2.70
C GLU A 311 -11.11 -18.89 3.62
N LEU A 312 -11.93 -17.94 4.07
CA LEU A 312 -11.56 -16.93 5.07
C LEU A 312 -11.98 -17.38 6.46
N ARG A 313 -11.09 -17.22 7.45
CA ARG A 313 -11.43 -17.40 8.87
C ARG A 313 -10.69 -16.41 9.76
N TRP A 314 -11.17 -16.25 10.99
CA TRP A 314 -10.42 -15.53 12.03
C TRP A 314 -9.18 -16.32 12.46
N SER A 315 -8.08 -15.62 12.70
CA SER A 315 -6.80 -16.24 13.06
C SER A 315 -6.80 -16.76 14.50
N ASN A 316 -6.04 -17.83 14.75
CA ASN A 316 -5.73 -18.28 16.11
C ASN A 316 -4.38 -17.75 16.63
N HIS A 317 -3.70 -16.91 15.84
CA HIS A 317 -2.39 -16.38 16.18
C HIS A 317 -2.44 -15.57 17.49
N PRO A 318 -1.43 -15.66 18.38
CA PRO A 318 -1.43 -14.96 19.68
C PRO A 318 -1.56 -13.43 19.60
N ARG A 319 -1.20 -12.83 18.45
CA ARG A 319 -1.35 -11.39 18.19
C ARG A 319 -2.72 -10.98 17.66
N HIS A 320 -3.61 -11.93 17.36
CA HIS A 320 -4.97 -11.61 16.96
C HIS A 320 -5.76 -11.14 18.18
N ARG A 321 -6.29 -9.91 18.13
CA ARG A 321 -7.15 -9.33 19.17
C ARG A 321 -8.54 -9.95 19.13
N LYS A 322 -8.65 -11.19 19.61
CA LYS A 322 -9.92 -11.94 19.67
C LYS A 322 -10.99 -11.19 20.48
N ASP A 323 -10.57 -10.45 21.50
CA ASP A 323 -11.42 -9.58 22.33
C ASP A 323 -12.15 -8.49 21.52
N TRP A 324 -11.66 -8.15 20.32
CA TRP A 324 -12.31 -7.16 19.47
C TRP A 324 -13.51 -7.70 18.69
N LEU A 325 -13.64 -9.01 18.55
CA LEU A 325 -14.76 -9.63 17.84
C LEU A 325 -16.10 -9.47 18.59
N ASP A 326 -16.04 -9.27 19.90
CA ASP A 326 -17.21 -9.05 20.76
C ASP A 326 -17.63 -7.58 20.85
N ARG A 327 -16.88 -6.66 20.21
CA ARG A 327 -17.14 -5.21 20.24
C ARG A 327 -18.06 -4.78 19.12
N ARG A 328 -18.73 -3.64 19.30
CA ARG A 328 -19.55 -3.06 18.22
C ARG A 328 -18.63 -2.40 17.18
N PRO A 329 -19.04 -2.34 15.91
CA PRO A 329 -18.30 -1.62 14.86
C PRO A 329 -17.86 -0.21 15.28
N ALA A 330 -18.76 0.59 15.86
CA ALA A 330 -18.48 1.95 16.33
C ALA A 330 -17.38 2.04 17.40
N ASP A 331 -17.17 0.96 18.18
CA ASP A 331 -16.11 0.93 19.18
C ASP A 331 -14.75 0.65 18.51
N LEU A 332 -14.72 -0.08 17.39
CA LEU A 332 -13.50 -0.36 16.61
C LEU A 332 -13.06 0.84 15.76
N GLU A 333 -13.98 1.73 15.42
CA GLU A 333 -13.69 2.96 14.66
C GLU A 333 -12.77 3.95 15.38
N GLN A 334 -12.63 3.80 16.71
CA GLN A 334 -11.79 4.65 17.56
C GLN A 334 -10.36 4.09 17.73
N GLU A 335 -10.11 2.87 17.25
CA GLU A 335 -8.81 2.22 17.40
C GLU A 335 -7.76 2.86 16.51
N LYS A 336 -6.61 3.18 17.09
CA LYS A 336 -5.50 3.87 16.41
C LYS A 336 -4.53 2.92 15.70
N TYR A 337 -4.78 1.62 15.77
CA TYR A 337 -3.93 0.58 15.22
C TYR A 337 -4.78 -0.60 14.73
N ALA A 338 -4.19 -1.40 13.84
CA ALA A 338 -4.78 -2.67 13.42
C ALA A 338 -4.56 -3.73 14.52
N GLY A 339 -5.57 -4.55 14.78
CA GLY A 339 -5.51 -5.62 15.79
C GLY A 339 -6.15 -6.95 15.35
N LEU A 340 -6.96 -6.91 14.31
CA LEU A 340 -7.63 -8.09 13.76
C LEU A 340 -6.74 -8.77 12.71
N ILE A 341 -6.79 -10.10 12.69
CA ILE A 341 -6.04 -10.94 11.77
C ILE A 341 -7.00 -12.03 11.30
N MET A 342 -7.18 -12.12 9.99
CA MET A 342 -7.83 -13.23 9.32
C MET A 342 -6.77 -14.16 8.72
N GLU A 343 -7.20 -15.31 8.22
CA GLU A 343 -6.36 -16.27 7.49
C GLU A 343 -7.12 -16.71 6.25
N ILE A 344 -6.38 -16.85 5.14
CA ILE A 344 -6.81 -17.63 3.99
C ILE A 344 -6.33 -19.06 4.21
N VAL A 345 -7.24 -20.03 4.11
CA VAL A 345 -6.97 -21.43 4.43
C VAL A 345 -7.36 -22.31 3.26
N ALA A 346 -6.54 -23.30 2.95
CA ALA A 346 -6.81 -24.25 1.88
C ALA A 346 -7.98 -25.18 2.27
N THR A 347 -9.02 -25.26 1.44
CA THR A 347 -10.19 -26.14 1.69
C THR A 347 -9.97 -27.57 1.18
N ARG A 348 -8.93 -27.77 0.36
CA ARG A 348 -8.41 -29.04 -0.15
C ARG A 348 -6.91 -28.93 -0.37
N ASP A 349 -6.26 -30.01 -0.81
CA ASP A 349 -4.91 -29.93 -1.33
C ASP A 349 -4.88 -29.06 -2.60
N ILE A 350 -3.84 -28.24 -2.71
CA ILE A 350 -3.63 -27.27 -3.81
C ILE A 350 -2.23 -27.49 -4.35
N GLU A 351 -2.10 -27.67 -5.66
CA GLU A 351 -0.82 -27.90 -6.29
C GLU A 351 -0.05 -26.59 -6.58
N ALA A 352 1.27 -26.69 -6.72
CA ALA A 352 2.08 -25.54 -7.11
C ALA A 352 1.65 -25.01 -8.49
N GLY A 353 1.47 -23.70 -8.61
CA GLY A 353 1.00 -23.03 -9.82
C GLY A 353 -0.51 -23.01 -10.00
N GLU A 354 -1.29 -23.62 -9.10
CA GLU A 354 -2.75 -23.56 -9.14
C GLU A 354 -3.27 -22.17 -8.73
N GLU A 355 -4.29 -21.66 -9.44
CA GLU A 355 -4.96 -20.40 -9.07
C GLU A 355 -5.84 -20.61 -7.84
N LEU A 356 -5.85 -19.60 -6.97
CA LEU A 356 -6.61 -19.59 -5.74
C LEU A 356 -7.89 -18.77 -5.88
N PHE A 357 -9.00 -19.35 -5.47
CA PHE A 357 -10.31 -18.73 -5.54
C PHE A 357 -11.00 -18.72 -4.17
N LEU A 358 -11.64 -17.59 -3.88
CA LEU A 358 -12.53 -17.41 -2.74
C LEU A 358 -13.99 -17.42 -3.21
N ASP A 359 -14.88 -17.67 -2.27
CA ASP A 359 -16.30 -17.34 -2.41
C ASP A 359 -16.55 -15.99 -1.76
N TYR A 360 -16.87 -14.98 -2.56
CA TYR A 360 -17.22 -13.64 -2.06
C TYR A 360 -18.66 -13.57 -1.53
N GLY A 361 -19.45 -14.63 -1.74
CA GLY A 361 -20.84 -14.74 -1.32
C GLY A 361 -21.85 -14.39 -2.41
N ASP A 362 -23.08 -14.90 -2.20
CA ASP A 362 -24.16 -14.86 -3.19
C ASP A 362 -24.61 -13.44 -3.55
N GLU A 363 -24.51 -12.50 -2.62
CA GLU A 363 -24.88 -11.10 -2.87
C GLU A 363 -23.95 -10.43 -3.88
N TRP A 364 -22.64 -10.71 -3.80
CA TRP A 364 -21.66 -10.24 -4.77
C TRP A 364 -21.91 -10.88 -6.14
N GLU A 365 -22.10 -12.21 -6.17
CA GLU A 365 -22.34 -12.94 -7.42
C GLU A 365 -23.60 -12.41 -8.11
N LYS A 366 -24.69 -12.22 -7.36
CA LYS A 366 -25.92 -11.63 -7.88
C LYS A 366 -25.68 -10.21 -8.43
N ALA A 367 -24.96 -9.35 -7.71
CA ALA A 367 -24.67 -8.00 -8.15
C ALA A 367 -23.84 -7.99 -9.45
N TRP A 368 -22.85 -8.88 -9.57
CA TRP A 368 -22.04 -9.03 -10.78
C TRP A 368 -22.87 -9.52 -11.96
N GLN A 369 -23.72 -10.52 -11.78
CA GLN A 369 -24.60 -11.02 -12.84
C GLN A 369 -25.62 -9.96 -13.30
N THR A 370 -26.20 -9.19 -12.36
CA THR A 370 -27.06 -8.05 -12.72
C THR A 370 -26.29 -7.01 -13.53
N TYR A 371 -25.08 -6.63 -13.08
CA TYR A 371 -24.23 -5.70 -13.81
C TYR A 371 -23.95 -6.19 -15.23
N LEU A 372 -23.57 -7.46 -15.42
CA LEU A 372 -23.32 -8.03 -16.75
C LEU A 372 -24.57 -7.98 -17.65
N SER A 373 -25.77 -8.15 -17.10
CA SER A 373 -27.02 -8.11 -17.87
C SER A 373 -27.42 -6.69 -18.32
N GLU A 374 -26.96 -5.67 -17.59
CA GLU A 374 -27.28 -4.25 -17.83
C GLU A 374 -26.11 -3.49 -18.47
N TRP A 375 -24.93 -4.11 -18.55
CA TRP A 375 -23.72 -3.43 -19.03
C TRP A 375 -23.79 -3.16 -20.53
N GLU A 376 -23.52 -1.91 -20.88
CA GLU A 376 -23.35 -1.47 -22.26
C GLU A 376 -21.95 -0.87 -22.44
N PRO A 377 -21.31 -1.08 -23.60
CA PRO A 377 -20.04 -0.43 -23.90
C PRO A 377 -20.22 1.09 -23.96
N PRO A 378 -19.15 1.88 -23.70
CA PRO A 378 -19.20 3.33 -23.80
C PRO A 378 -19.78 3.80 -25.14
N ALA A 379 -20.73 4.75 -25.09
CA ALA A 379 -21.42 5.28 -26.28
C ALA A 379 -20.50 6.04 -27.26
N GLU A 380 -19.41 6.61 -26.75
CA GLU A 380 -18.37 7.25 -27.57
C GLU A 380 -17.35 6.22 -28.06
N SER A 381 -16.71 6.48 -29.21
CA SER A 381 -15.63 5.64 -29.73
C SER A 381 -14.46 5.59 -28.74
N TYR A 382 -14.47 4.62 -27.84
CA TYR A 382 -13.40 4.39 -26.89
C TYR A 382 -12.17 3.85 -27.62
N ILE A 383 -11.01 4.44 -27.31
CA ILE A 383 -9.71 3.91 -27.68
C ILE A 383 -8.92 3.71 -26.39
N SER A 384 -8.39 2.51 -26.18
CA SER A 384 -7.54 2.26 -25.01
C SER A 384 -6.26 3.09 -25.10
N ALA A 385 -5.66 3.41 -23.96
CA ALA A 385 -4.37 4.10 -23.95
C ALA A 385 -3.29 3.27 -24.68
N ALA A 386 -3.34 1.94 -24.57
CA ALA A 386 -2.46 1.04 -25.29
C ALA A 386 -2.64 1.15 -26.82
N ASP A 387 -3.88 1.08 -27.30
CA ASP A 387 -4.19 1.25 -28.73
C ASP A 387 -3.78 2.64 -29.24
N ARG A 388 -4.01 3.69 -28.43
CA ARG A 388 -3.64 5.06 -28.79
C ARG A 388 -2.13 5.24 -28.86
N ASN A 389 -1.40 4.68 -27.90
CA ASN A 389 0.07 4.71 -27.89
C ASN A 389 0.65 3.93 -29.08
N ALA A 390 0.06 2.79 -29.44
CA ALA A 390 0.47 1.99 -30.59
C ALA A 390 0.25 2.72 -31.94
N ARG A 391 -0.79 3.57 -32.03
CA ARG A 391 -1.06 4.37 -33.24
C ARG A 391 -0.05 5.50 -33.47
N ASN A 392 0.72 5.88 -32.45
CA ASN A 392 1.70 6.98 -32.51
C ASN A 392 1.11 8.30 -33.06
N GLU A 393 -0.19 8.52 -32.83
CA GLU A 393 -0.89 9.73 -33.29
C GLU A 393 -0.62 10.89 -32.33
N PRO A 394 -0.45 12.13 -32.83
CA PRO A 394 -0.29 13.30 -31.98
C PRO A 394 -1.50 13.46 -31.05
N LEU A 395 -1.26 13.76 -29.77
CA LEU A 395 -2.31 14.22 -28.88
C LEU A 395 -2.73 15.63 -29.32
N LEU A 396 -3.91 15.72 -29.95
CA LEU A 396 -4.49 16.98 -30.37
C LEU A 396 -5.40 17.52 -29.26
N LEU A 397 -5.31 18.82 -29.00
CA LEU A 397 -6.30 19.54 -28.20
C LEU A 397 -7.66 19.51 -28.92
N ASP A 398 -8.76 19.65 -28.18
CA ASP A 398 -10.10 19.74 -28.77
C ASP A 398 -10.21 20.84 -29.84
N SER A 399 -9.50 21.95 -29.65
CA SER A 399 -9.39 23.05 -30.62
C SER A 399 -8.68 22.63 -31.92
N GLU A 400 -7.70 21.74 -31.83
CA GLU A 400 -6.92 21.22 -32.95
C GLU A 400 -7.67 20.11 -33.68
N MET A 401 -8.38 19.23 -32.95
CA MET A 401 -9.29 18.25 -33.55
C MET A 401 -10.40 18.94 -34.36
N LYS A 402 -10.97 20.02 -33.82
CA LYS A 402 -11.98 20.84 -34.54
C LYS A 402 -11.42 21.50 -35.80
N ARG A 403 -10.15 21.95 -35.79
CA ARG A 403 -9.48 22.52 -36.98
C ARG A 403 -9.13 21.45 -38.02
N GLY A 404 -8.68 20.27 -37.59
CA GLY A 404 -8.37 19.14 -38.47
C GLY A 404 -9.59 18.62 -39.25
N PHE A 405 -10.77 18.64 -38.62
CA PHE A 405 -12.04 18.25 -39.26
C PHE A 405 -12.45 19.21 -40.39
N ILE A 406 -12.15 20.51 -40.25
CA ILE A 406 -12.40 21.53 -41.28
C ILE A 406 -11.46 21.33 -42.49
N LEU A 407 -10.20 20.97 -42.24
CA LEU A 407 -9.23 20.70 -43.30
C LEU A 407 -9.55 19.40 -44.06
N ARG A 408 -9.93 18.31 -43.38
CA ARG A 408 -10.30 17.04 -44.05
C ARG A 408 -11.58 17.16 -44.89
N LYS A 409 -12.58 17.96 -44.45
CA LYS A 409 -13.76 18.26 -45.29
C LYS A 409 -13.44 19.08 -46.53
N ARG A 410 -12.43 19.97 -46.48
CA ARG A 410 -11.97 20.73 -47.66
C ARG A 410 -11.28 19.83 -48.69
N PHE A 411 -10.52 18.82 -48.28
CA PHE A 411 -9.86 17.91 -49.23
C PHE A 411 -10.78 16.83 -49.82
N ALA A 412 -11.76 16.34 -49.08
CA ALA A 412 -12.75 15.38 -49.61
C ALA A 412 -13.70 15.99 -50.66
N GLY A 413 -13.88 17.32 -50.66
CA GLY A 413 -14.66 18.04 -51.67
C GLY A 413 -13.92 18.36 -52.96
N LEU A 414 -12.63 18.03 -53.07
CA LEU A 414 -11.76 18.37 -54.20
C LEU A 414 -11.37 17.18 -55.09
N PHE A 415 -11.83 15.96 -54.78
CA PHE A 415 -11.52 14.74 -55.56
C PHE A 415 -12.73 14.03 -56.21
N CYS A 416 -13.90 14.67 -56.23
CA CYS A 416 -15.06 14.21 -57.02
C CYS A 416 -15.54 15.31 -57.96
N ARG A 417 -14.74 15.59 -58.99
CA ARG A 417 -15.18 16.11 -60.29
C ARG A 417 -14.04 15.87 -61.28
N ASP A 418 -14.43 15.38 -62.45
CA ASP A 418 -13.65 15.25 -63.69
C ASP A 418 -12.84 13.96 -63.88
N THR A 419 -13.57 12.87 -64.17
CA THR A 419 -13.24 11.96 -65.28
C THR A 419 -14.53 11.54 -65.99
N GLN A 420 -14.92 12.31 -67.00
CA GLN A 420 -15.57 11.86 -68.24
C GLN A 420 -15.30 12.89 -69.33
#